data_AF-A0A819YZ34-F1
#
_entry.id   AF-A0A819YZ34-F1
#
_cell.length_a   1.000
_cell.length_b   1.000
_cell.length_c   1.000
_cell.angle_alpha   90.00
_cell.angle_beta   90.00
_cell.angle_gamma   90.00
#
_symmetry.space_group_name_H-M   'P 1'
#
loop_
_entity.id
_entity.type
_entity.pdbx_description
1 polymer ?
#
loop_
_entity_poly.entity_id
_entity_poly.type
_entity_poly.pdbx_seq_one_letter_code
_entity_poly.pdbx_strand_id
1 'polypeptide(L)'
;MSFTASNDQQVANALGDLSKLPNTMKMAVTNGIEDSFEPVPQPGGGDWLAQHKERGQTMESFQKMSSKAVPHGTHKTIYIQPVGSFDHPRAAPLDVIVEFAKIFFSGCVVELLPTVDFTKDMRKRDGSGGPQYLTDGFHNYLVQTRSQRDTERELLCVAVTMADIYPGDGWNFVYGQAR
;
A
#
# COMPACT_ATOMS: atom_id res chain seq x y z
N MET A 1 14.71 13.81 20.35
CA MET A 1 13.53 13.69 21.23
C MET A 1 13.21 12.21 21.30
N SER A 2 12.90 11.65 22.48
CA SER A 2 12.55 10.23 22.61
C SER A 2 11.10 10.00 22.23
N PHE A 3 10.82 8.96 21.45
CA PHE A 3 9.47 8.45 21.25
C PHE A 3 8.85 8.10 22.61
N THR A 4 7.54 8.33 22.76
CA THR A 4 6.77 7.94 23.94
C THR A 4 5.54 7.21 23.46
N ALA A 5 5.41 5.94 23.85
CA ALA A 5 4.23 5.15 23.56
C ALA A 5 2.99 5.76 24.23
N SER A 6 1.84 5.63 23.55
CA SER A 6 0.55 6.03 24.12
C SER A 6 0.21 5.15 25.32
N ASN A 7 -0.32 5.75 26.38
CA ASN A 7 -0.88 5.00 27.52
C ASN A 7 -2.34 4.57 27.26
N ASP A 8 -2.88 3.70 28.10
CA ASP A 8 -4.22 3.13 27.97
C ASP A 8 -5.32 4.19 27.86
N GLN A 9 -5.21 5.29 28.63
CA GLN A 9 -6.17 6.39 28.58
C GLN A 9 -6.11 7.12 27.22
N GLN A 10 -4.92 7.33 26.68
CA GLN A 10 -4.74 7.92 25.34
C GLN A 10 -5.28 7.00 24.25
N VAL A 11 -5.08 5.68 24.37
CA VAL A 11 -5.63 4.68 23.44
C VAL A 11 -7.16 4.68 23.51
N ALA A 12 -7.75 4.63 24.71
CA ALA A 12 -9.20 4.69 24.89
C ALA A 12 -9.80 5.99 24.32
N ASN A 13 -9.16 7.13 24.57
CA ASN A 13 -9.58 8.41 24.00
C ASN A 13 -9.45 8.44 22.47
N ALA A 14 -8.45 7.77 21.90
CA ALA A 14 -8.26 7.68 20.46
C ALA A 14 -9.32 6.79 19.79
N LEU A 15 -9.74 5.70 20.45
CA LEU A 15 -10.82 4.81 19.99
C LEU A 15 -12.19 5.51 20.02
N GLY A 16 -12.45 6.34 21.03
CA GLY A 16 -13.70 7.10 21.17
C GLY A 16 -14.88 6.27 21.67
N ASP A 17 -16.11 6.68 21.34
CA ASP A 17 -17.32 5.98 21.78
C ASP A 17 -17.57 4.68 21.00
N LEU A 18 -17.37 3.55 21.67
CA LEU A 18 -17.57 2.22 21.12
C LEU A 18 -19.00 1.70 21.29
N SER A 19 -19.90 2.40 21.99
CA SER A 19 -21.24 1.91 22.38
C SER A 19 -22.09 1.46 21.18
N LYS A 20 -21.87 2.05 20.01
CA LYS A 20 -22.60 1.77 18.76
C LYS A 20 -22.02 0.63 17.94
N LEU A 21 -20.84 0.11 18.29
CA LEU A 21 -20.23 -0.99 17.54
C LEU A 21 -20.98 -2.31 17.77
N PRO A 22 -21.08 -3.17 16.74
CA PRO A 22 -21.50 -4.55 16.91
C PRO A 22 -20.65 -5.26 17.97
N ASN A 23 -21.23 -6.20 18.72
CA ASN A 23 -20.53 -6.88 19.82
C ASN A 23 -19.23 -7.57 19.38
N THR A 24 -19.20 -8.15 18.18
CA THR A 24 -18.00 -8.77 17.61
C THR A 24 -16.86 -7.78 17.41
N MET A 25 -17.17 -6.56 16.92
CA MET A 25 -16.18 -5.50 16.74
C MET A 25 -15.74 -4.91 18.07
N LYS A 26 -16.66 -4.72 19.03
CA LYS A 26 -16.32 -4.30 20.40
C LYS A 26 -15.31 -5.28 21.00
N MET A 27 -15.61 -6.57 20.96
CA MET A 27 -14.68 -7.60 21.46
C MET A 27 -13.33 -7.52 20.76
N ALA A 28 -13.30 -7.38 19.43
CA ALA A 28 -12.06 -7.28 18.69
C ALA A 28 -11.21 -6.08 19.12
N VAL A 29 -11.79 -4.93 19.49
CA VAL A 29 -11.01 -3.72 19.85
C VAL A 29 -10.78 -3.50 21.34
N THR A 30 -11.55 -4.16 22.22
CA THR A 30 -11.45 -3.96 23.68
C THR A 30 -10.92 -5.17 24.43
N ASN A 31 -11.03 -6.39 23.90
CA ASN A 31 -10.68 -7.61 24.62
C ASN A 31 -9.69 -8.45 23.82
N GLY A 32 -8.46 -8.55 24.32
CA GLY A 32 -7.51 -9.59 23.92
C GLY A 32 -6.59 -9.27 22.74
N ILE A 33 -6.63 -8.09 22.11
CA ILE A 33 -5.59 -7.72 21.11
C ILE A 33 -4.21 -7.73 21.74
N GLU A 34 -4.07 -7.21 22.96
CA GLU A 34 -2.77 -7.02 23.62
C GLU A 34 -2.05 -8.35 23.87
N ASP A 35 -2.81 -9.43 24.10
CA ASP A 35 -2.27 -10.79 24.24
C ASP A 35 -2.30 -11.58 22.92
N SER A 36 -2.98 -11.06 21.88
CA SER A 36 -3.08 -11.75 20.58
C SER A 36 -1.87 -11.52 19.69
N PHE A 37 -1.08 -10.48 19.95
CA PHE A 37 0.09 -10.12 19.14
C PHE A 37 1.24 -9.67 20.03
N GLU A 38 2.47 -9.90 19.57
CA GLU A 38 3.63 -9.31 20.22
C GLU A 38 3.57 -7.78 20.12
N PRO A 39 3.84 -7.04 21.22
CA PRO A 39 3.89 -5.59 21.18
C PRO A 39 4.91 -5.09 20.18
N VAL A 40 4.56 -4.06 19.41
CA VAL A 40 5.52 -3.38 18.53
C VAL A 40 6.65 -2.81 19.40
N PRO A 41 7.92 -3.13 19.12
CA PRO A 41 9.04 -2.68 19.94
C PRO A 41 9.19 -1.16 19.89
N GLN A 42 9.85 -0.59 20.90
CA GLN A 42 10.20 0.82 20.91
C GLN A 42 11.07 1.17 19.69
N PRO A 43 10.81 2.29 19.00
CA PRO A 43 11.60 2.71 17.85
C PRO A 43 13.09 2.84 18.19
N GLY A 44 13.93 2.17 17.40
CA GLY A 44 15.39 2.27 17.48
C GLY A 44 15.93 3.52 16.78
N GLY A 45 17.23 3.79 16.91
CA GLY A 45 17.85 5.03 16.40
C GLY A 45 17.69 5.27 14.89
N GLY A 46 17.47 4.23 14.09
CA GLY A 46 17.22 4.33 12.65
C GLY A 46 15.74 4.48 12.27
N ASP A 47 14.83 4.31 13.22
CA ASP A 47 13.39 4.31 12.94
C ASP A 47 12.85 5.73 12.84
N TRP A 48 11.90 5.90 11.91
CA TRP A 48 11.29 7.20 11.65
C TRP A 48 10.73 7.85 12.92
N LEU A 49 9.99 7.09 13.74
CA LEU A 49 9.37 7.59 14.96
C LEU A 49 10.37 7.90 16.09
N ALA A 50 11.62 7.42 16.00
CA ALA A 50 12.69 7.82 16.92
C ALA A 50 13.26 9.21 16.57
N GLN A 51 13.22 9.59 15.29
CA GLN A 51 13.81 10.82 14.78
C GLN A 51 12.76 11.92 14.57
N HIS A 52 11.52 11.54 14.28
CA HIS A 52 10.42 12.44 13.92
C HIS A 52 9.27 12.34 14.91
N LYS A 53 8.80 13.50 15.36
CA LYS A 53 7.59 13.60 16.18
C LYS A 53 6.38 13.75 15.27
N GLU A 54 5.48 12.77 15.33
CA GLU A 54 4.21 12.81 14.60
C GLU A 54 3.04 13.05 15.54
N ARG A 55 1.97 13.62 14.99
CA ARG A 55 0.68 13.70 15.68
C ARG A 55 -0.08 12.41 15.38
N GLY A 56 -0.53 11.72 16.43
CA GLY A 56 -1.42 10.57 16.27
C GLY A 56 -2.77 10.95 15.64
N GLN A 57 -3.49 9.96 15.12
CA GLN A 57 -4.82 10.12 14.55
C GLN A 57 -5.85 9.36 15.41
N THR A 58 -6.86 10.07 15.92
CA THR A 58 -8.00 9.44 16.62
C THR A 58 -9.05 8.96 15.62
N MET A 59 -9.90 8.02 16.03
CA MET A 59 -11.00 7.52 15.21
C MET A 59 -11.96 8.65 14.81
N GLU A 60 -12.27 9.55 15.73
CA GLU A 60 -13.09 10.73 15.45
C GLU A 60 -12.42 11.64 14.39
N SER A 61 -11.11 11.86 14.50
CA SER A 61 -10.36 12.64 13.51
C SER A 61 -10.37 11.96 12.14
N PHE A 62 -10.23 10.63 12.11
CA PHE A 62 -10.30 9.83 10.88
C PHE A 62 -11.67 9.95 10.21
N GLN A 63 -12.76 9.81 10.99
CA GLN A 63 -14.13 9.90 10.47
C GLN A 63 -14.49 11.29 9.93
N LYS A 64 -13.92 12.35 10.50
CA LYS A 64 -14.13 13.74 10.09
C LYS A 64 -13.27 14.17 8.90
N MET A 65 -12.39 13.31 8.36
CA MET A 65 -11.60 13.66 7.19
C MET A 65 -12.52 14.00 6.02
N SER A 66 -12.26 15.16 5.40
CA SER A 66 -13.01 15.66 4.24
C SER A 66 -12.80 14.80 3.00
N SER A 67 -11.63 14.17 2.88
CA SER A 67 -11.30 13.17 1.86
C SER A 67 -11.40 11.77 2.45
N LYS A 68 -12.50 11.06 2.14
CA LYS A 68 -12.63 9.64 2.48
C LYS A 68 -11.95 8.81 1.39
N ALA A 69 -11.06 7.91 1.78
CA ALA A 69 -10.44 6.94 0.87
C ALA A 69 -11.41 5.80 0.54
N VAL A 70 -12.60 6.15 0.05
CA VAL A 70 -13.64 5.21 -0.37
C VAL A 70 -13.92 5.46 -1.85
N PRO A 71 -14.02 4.40 -2.68
CA PRO A 71 -14.42 4.55 -4.07
C PRO A 71 -15.72 5.33 -4.20
N HIS A 72 -15.75 6.31 -5.10
CA HIS A 72 -16.94 7.11 -5.37
C HIS A 72 -17.45 6.84 -6.78
N GLY A 73 -18.75 6.55 -6.89
CA GLY A 73 -19.40 6.29 -8.18
C GLY A 73 -19.02 4.93 -8.77
N THR A 74 -18.78 4.90 -10.08
CA THR A 74 -18.48 3.67 -10.83
C THR A 74 -16.99 3.30 -10.80
N HIS A 75 -16.09 4.26 -10.54
CA HIS A 75 -14.64 4.05 -10.46
C HIS A 75 -14.26 3.34 -9.16
N LYS A 76 -14.29 2.01 -9.18
CA LYS A 76 -14.01 1.17 -8.01
C LYS A 76 -13.04 0.03 -8.29
N THR A 77 -12.61 -0.15 -9.53
CA THR A 77 -11.72 -1.24 -9.91
C THR A 77 -10.26 -0.79 -9.86
N ILE A 78 -9.47 -1.45 -9.02
CA ILE A 78 -8.01 -1.38 -9.00
C ILE A 78 -7.50 -2.52 -9.88
N TYR A 79 -6.81 -2.17 -10.97
CA TYR A 79 -6.12 -3.17 -11.78
C TYR A 79 -4.69 -3.33 -11.31
N ILE A 80 -4.25 -4.57 -11.15
CA ILE A 80 -2.85 -4.93 -10.90
C ILE A 80 -2.30 -5.51 -12.20
N GLN A 81 -1.27 -4.87 -12.76
CA GLN A 81 -0.54 -5.32 -13.94
C GLN A 81 0.80 -5.94 -13.52
N PRO A 82 0.94 -7.27 -13.48
CA PRO A 82 2.23 -7.90 -13.21
C PRO A 82 3.17 -7.69 -14.40
N VAL A 83 4.42 -7.33 -14.11
CA VAL A 83 5.47 -7.09 -15.12
C VAL A 83 6.72 -7.91 -14.80
N GLY A 84 7.11 -8.78 -15.73
CA GLY A 84 8.26 -9.68 -15.60
C GLY A 84 7.92 -11.00 -14.91
N SER A 85 8.93 -11.69 -14.39
CA SER A 85 8.79 -12.99 -13.71
C SER A 85 8.57 -12.81 -12.20
N PHE A 86 7.71 -13.67 -11.65
CA PHE A 86 7.44 -13.82 -10.22
C PHE A 86 7.89 -15.19 -9.69
N ASP A 87 8.79 -15.89 -10.40
CA ASP A 87 9.25 -17.24 -10.04
C ASP A 87 10.35 -17.24 -8.96
N HIS A 88 10.70 -16.07 -8.42
CA HIS A 88 11.73 -15.94 -7.40
C HIS A 88 11.19 -16.36 -6.02
N PRO A 89 11.95 -17.07 -5.16
CA PRO A 89 11.51 -17.46 -3.79
C PRO A 89 11.13 -16.31 -2.85
N ARG A 90 11.37 -15.06 -3.25
CA ARG A 90 11.06 -13.84 -2.49
C ARG A 90 9.92 -13.04 -3.13
N ALA A 91 9.42 -13.47 -4.29
CA ALA A 91 8.27 -12.86 -4.92
C ALA A 91 7.03 -13.19 -4.09
N ALA A 92 6.27 -12.14 -3.75
CA ALA A 92 4.97 -12.35 -3.13
C ALA A 92 4.03 -13.00 -4.15
N PRO A 93 3.24 -14.03 -3.75
CA PRO A 93 2.20 -14.58 -4.62
C PRO A 93 1.22 -13.48 -5.05
N LEU A 94 0.90 -13.43 -6.34
CA LEU A 94 0.07 -12.35 -6.90
C LEU A 94 -1.35 -12.35 -6.32
N ASP A 95 -1.88 -13.53 -5.98
CA ASP A 95 -3.16 -13.69 -5.30
C ASP A 95 -3.16 -13.08 -3.89
N VAL A 96 -2.05 -13.22 -3.15
CA VAL A 96 -1.88 -12.56 -1.84
C VAL A 96 -1.84 -11.04 -2.00
N ILE A 97 -1.17 -10.51 -3.02
CA ILE A 97 -1.18 -9.06 -3.30
C ILE A 97 -2.61 -8.58 -3.60
N VAL A 98 -3.36 -9.33 -4.42
CA VAL A 98 -4.76 -9.03 -4.75
C VAL A 98 -5.64 -9.06 -3.51
N GLU A 99 -5.51 -10.09 -2.67
CA GLU A 99 -6.30 -10.24 -1.43
C GLU A 99 -6.00 -9.11 -0.45
N PHE A 100 -4.72 -8.82 -0.22
CA PHE A 100 -4.31 -7.72 0.65
C PHE A 100 -4.88 -6.38 0.16
N ALA A 101 -4.80 -6.11 -1.15
CA ALA A 101 -5.36 -4.89 -1.73
C ALA A 101 -6.88 -4.81 -1.55
N LYS A 102 -7.62 -5.93 -1.67
CA LYS A 102 -9.08 -5.95 -1.43
C LYS A 102 -9.44 -5.63 0.00
N ILE A 103 -8.66 -6.16 0.95
CA ILE A 103 -8.88 -5.94 2.39
C ILE A 103 -8.56 -4.48 2.74
N PHE A 104 -7.40 -4.00 2.29
CA PHE A 104 -6.92 -2.65 2.62
C PHE A 104 -7.77 -1.56 1.95
N PHE A 105 -8.03 -1.69 0.65
CA PHE A 105 -8.89 -0.78 -0.11
C PHE A 105 -10.34 -1.25 -0.11
N SER A 106 -10.90 -1.39 1.08
CA SER A 106 -12.27 -1.83 1.30
C SER A 106 -13.25 -1.07 0.40
N GLY A 107 -14.14 -1.82 -0.26
CA GLY A 107 -15.12 -1.29 -1.22
C GLY A 107 -14.61 -1.20 -2.67
N CYS A 108 -13.31 -1.42 -2.92
CA CYS A 108 -12.78 -1.61 -4.27
C CYS A 108 -13.00 -3.04 -4.77
N VAL A 109 -13.11 -3.17 -6.09
CA VAL A 109 -12.84 -4.42 -6.80
C VAL A 109 -11.35 -4.41 -7.13
N VAL A 110 -10.65 -5.53 -6.95
CA VAL A 110 -9.25 -5.66 -7.38
C VAL A 110 -9.15 -6.78 -8.40
N GLU A 111 -8.64 -6.44 -9.57
CA GLU A 111 -8.51 -7.34 -10.71
C GLU A 111 -7.04 -7.51 -11.11
N LEU A 112 -6.62 -8.77 -11.25
CA LEU A 112 -5.29 -9.12 -11.72
C LEU A 112 -5.31 -9.24 -13.25
N LEU A 113 -4.50 -8.45 -13.92
CA LEU A 113 -4.31 -8.53 -15.36
C LEU A 113 -3.32 -9.64 -15.73
N PRO A 114 -3.32 -10.12 -16.98
CA PRO A 114 -2.30 -11.05 -17.46
C PRO A 114 -0.89 -10.51 -17.23
N THR A 115 0.05 -11.37 -16.83
CA THR A 115 1.45 -10.97 -16.70
C THR A 115 2.03 -10.62 -18.07
N VAL A 116 2.80 -9.54 -18.12
CA VAL A 116 3.45 -9.06 -19.35
C VAL A 116 4.93 -8.86 -19.13
N ASP A 117 5.72 -8.89 -20.21
CA ASP A 117 7.12 -8.49 -20.17
C ASP A 117 7.43 -7.56 -21.34
N PHE A 118 7.35 -6.27 -21.07
CA PHE A 118 7.73 -5.19 -21.99
C PHE A 118 9.09 -4.58 -21.61
N THR A 119 9.81 -5.18 -20.66
CA THR A 119 11.01 -4.58 -20.07
C THR A 119 12.20 -4.50 -21.04
N LYS A 120 12.17 -5.27 -22.12
CA LYS A 120 13.24 -5.33 -23.13
C LYS A 120 13.53 -3.98 -23.78
N ASP A 121 12.49 -3.19 -24.02
CA ASP A 121 12.58 -1.90 -24.72
C ASP A 121 12.67 -0.71 -23.75
N MET A 122 12.71 -0.98 -22.44
CA MET A 122 12.77 0.05 -21.43
C MET A 122 14.19 0.57 -21.24
N ARG A 123 14.31 1.89 -20.98
CA ARG A 123 15.55 2.45 -20.45
C ARG A 123 15.88 1.77 -19.13
N LYS A 124 17.10 1.25 -19.03
CA LYS A 124 17.62 0.56 -17.86
C LYS A 124 19.09 0.88 -17.64
N ARG A 125 19.58 0.57 -16.45
CA ARG A 125 21.00 0.60 -16.09
C ARG A 125 21.38 -0.68 -15.35
N ASP A 126 22.67 -0.90 -15.21
CA ASP A 126 23.19 -2.02 -14.42
C ASP A 126 23.06 -1.68 -12.93
N GLY A 127 22.25 -2.46 -12.20
CA GLY A 127 22.10 -2.42 -10.75
C GLY A 127 22.90 -3.53 -10.08
N SER A 128 23.09 -3.42 -8.75
CA SER A 128 23.85 -4.39 -7.95
C SER A 128 23.23 -5.80 -7.92
N GLY A 129 21.93 -5.92 -8.21
CA GLY A 129 21.17 -7.18 -8.24
C GLY A 129 20.64 -7.58 -9.62
N GLY A 130 21.05 -6.90 -10.69
CA GLY A 130 20.51 -7.09 -12.03
C GLY A 130 20.10 -5.77 -12.71
N PRO A 131 19.39 -5.83 -13.84
CA PRO A 131 18.94 -4.62 -14.52
C PRO A 131 17.96 -3.82 -13.66
N GLN A 132 18.18 -2.51 -13.60
CA GLN A 132 17.30 -1.56 -12.94
C GLN A 132 16.60 -0.68 -13.98
N TYR A 133 15.27 -0.58 -13.92
CA TYR A 133 14.46 0.02 -14.98
C TYR A 133 13.93 1.40 -14.61
N LEU A 134 13.92 2.32 -15.59
CA LEU A 134 13.37 3.65 -15.40
C LEU A 134 11.84 3.56 -15.29
N THR A 135 11.26 4.12 -14.22
CA THR A 135 9.83 4.04 -13.92
C THR A 135 8.92 4.58 -15.03
N ASP A 136 9.40 5.53 -15.83
CA ASP A 136 8.67 6.11 -16.97
C ASP A 136 8.18 5.06 -17.97
N GLY A 137 8.96 3.99 -18.20
CA GLY A 137 8.53 2.93 -19.11
C GLY A 137 7.27 2.21 -18.63
N PHE A 138 7.12 2.03 -17.30
CA PHE A 138 5.92 1.43 -16.72
C PHE A 138 4.72 2.36 -16.86
N HIS A 139 4.90 3.66 -16.54
CA HIS A 139 3.84 4.66 -16.70
C HIS A 139 3.35 4.75 -18.15
N ASN A 140 4.29 4.80 -19.11
CA ASN A 140 3.97 4.85 -20.53
C ASN A 140 3.18 3.62 -20.96
N TYR A 141 3.58 2.42 -20.53
CA TYR A 141 2.86 1.19 -20.83
C TYR A 141 1.42 1.22 -20.28
N LEU A 142 1.23 1.61 -19.02
CA LEU A 142 -0.09 1.67 -18.38
C LEU A 142 -1.04 2.65 -19.07
N VAL A 143 -0.51 3.78 -19.56
CA VAL A 143 -1.25 4.77 -20.35
C VAL A 143 -1.61 4.23 -21.73
N GLN A 144 -0.65 3.66 -22.45
CA GLN A 144 -0.85 3.14 -23.82
C GLN A 144 -1.83 1.98 -23.87
N THR A 145 -1.87 1.16 -22.81
CA THR A 145 -2.77 0.01 -22.70
C THR A 145 -4.09 0.34 -22.01
N ARG A 146 -4.35 1.61 -21.66
CA ARG A 146 -5.55 2.01 -20.91
C ARG A 146 -6.86 1.64 -21.62
N SER A 147 -6.89 1.74 -22.94
CA SER A 147 -8.06 1.35 -23.74
C SER A 147 -8.38 -0.14 -23.72
N GLN A 148 -7.50 -0.99 -23.18
CA GLN A 148 -7.70 -2.43 -23.08
C GLN A 148 -8.43 -2.84 -21.78
N ARG A 149 -8.72 -1.88 -20.91
CA ARG A 149 -9.40 -2.09 -19.61
C ARG A 149 -10.79 -1.45 -19.64
N ASP A 150 -11.66 -1.84 -18.71
CA ASP A 150 -12.92 -1.13 -18.49
C ASP A 150 -12.62 0.21 -17.79
N THR A 151 -12.46 1.25 -18.60
CA THR A 151 -12.13 2.61 -18.13
C THR A 151 -13.28 3.31 -17.42
N GLU A 152 -14.52 2.83 -17.56
CA GLU A 152 -15.69 3.40 -16.85
C GLU A 152 -15.72 2.98 -15.37
N ARG A 153 -14.98 1.91 -15.04
CA ARG A 153 -14.84 1.36 -13.69
C ARG A 153 -13.44 1.51 -13.11
N GLU A 154 -12.45 1.82 -13.94
CA GLU A 154 -11.05 2.00 -13.53
C GLU A 154 -10.93 3.14 -12.50
N LEU A 155 -10.57 2.77 -11.27
CA LEU A 155 -10.11 3.71 -10.25
C LEU A 155 -8.63 4.02 -10.48
N LEU A 156 -7.83 2.97 -10.64
CA LEU A 156 -6.41 3.07 -10.97
C LEU A 156 -5.90 1.75 -11.56
N CYS A 157 -4.74 1.81 -12.22
CA CYS A 157 -3.96 0.65 -12.61
C CYS A 157 -2.55 0.79 -12.07
N VAL A 158 -2.04 -0.24 -11.40
CA VAL A 158 -0.69 -0.27 -10.82
C VAL A 158 0.12 -1.40 -11.45
N ALA A 159 1.31 -1.06 -11.97
CA ALA A 159 2.27 -2.06 -12.39
C ALA A 159 3.04 -2.58 -11.16
N VAL A 160 3.11 -3.91 -11.01
CA VAL A 160 3.91 -4.56 -9.97
C VAL A 160 5.01 -5.39 -10.62
N THR A 161 6.23 -5.30 -10.10
CA THR A 161 7.38 -5.99 -10.66
C THR A 161 8.36 -6.41 -9.56
N MET A 162 9.09 -7.49 -9.80
CA MET A 162 10.22 -7.93 -8.98
C MET A 162 11.56 -7.32 -9.43
N ALA A 163 11.57 -6.59 -10.54
CA ALA A 163 12.75 -5.89 -11.01
C ALA A 163 13.00 -4.62 -10.19
N ASP A 164 14.27 -4.24 -10.07
CA ASP A 164 14.65 -2.99 -9.43
C ASP A 164 14.25 -1.80 -10.32
N ILE A 165 13.84 -0.68 -9.72
CA ILE A 165 13.33 0.50 -10.43
C ILE A 165 13.92 1.80 -9.90
N TYR A 166 14.04 2.81 -10.77
CA TYR A 166 14.51 4.14 -10.40
C TYR A 166 13.73 5.24 -11.13
N PRO A 167 13.55 6.43 -10.53
CA PRO A 167 12.72 7.50 -11.09
C PRO A 167 13.50 8.48 -11.99
N GLY A 168 14.83 8.42 -12.00
CA GLY A 168 15.69 9.32 -12.76
C GLY A 168 17.13 9.35 -12.25
N ASP A 169 18.00 10.06 -12.98
CA ASP A 169 19.47 9.95 -12.81
C ASP A 169 19.98 10.45 -11.43
N GLY A 170 19.18 11.21 -10.68
CA GLY A 170 19.51 11.69 -9.33
C GLY A 170 19.19 10.71 -8.19
N TRP A 171 18.69 9.51 -8.48
CA TRP A 171 18.24 8.54 -7.48
C TRP A 171 18.93 7.18 -7.63
N ASN A 172 19.15 6.49 -6.51
CA ASN A 172 19.73 5.14 -6.49
C ASN A 172 18.68 4.06 -6.80
N PHE A 173 17.52 4.08 -6.15
CA PHE A 173 16.37 3.21 -6.45
C PHE A 173 15.13 3.77 -5.76
N VAL A 174 13.95 3.26 -6.12
CA VAL A 174 12.69 3.49 -5.39
C VAL A 174 11.90 2.19 -5.28
N TYR A 175 11.03 2.08 -4.27
CA TYR A 175 10.10 0.94 -4.17
C TYR A 175 8.88 1.09 -5.09
N GLY A 176 8.61 2.31 -5.56
CA GLY A 176 7.47 2.61 -6.42
C GLY A 176 7.43 4.09 -6.77
N GLN A 177 6.58 4.42 -7.74
CA GLN A 177 6.28 5.81 -8.12
C GLN A 177 4.80 5.89 -8.54
N ALA A 178 4.09 6.88 -8.02
CA ALA A 178 2.73 7.23 -8.42
C ALA A 178 2.72 8.61 -9.12
N ARG A 179 1.70 8.85 -9.95
CA ARG A 179 1.43 10.13 -10.61
C ARG A 179 -0.02 10.55 -10.37
#